data_AF-A0A847EYF9-F1
#
_entry.id   AF-A0A847EYF9-F1
#
_cell.length_a   1.000
_cell.length_b   1.000
_cell.length_c   1.000
_cell.angle_alpha   90.00
_cell.angle_beta   90.00
_cell.angle_gamma   90.00
#
_symmetry.space_group_name_H-M   'P 1'
#
loop_
_entity.id
_entity.type
_entity.pdbx_description
1 polymer ?
#
loop_
_entity_poly.entity_id
_entity_poly.type
_entity_poly.pdbx_seq_one_letter_code
_entity_poly.pdbx_strand_id
1 'polypeptide(L)'
;MKRTIAIVCGGNSSEMGVSLRSAQGLYGFIDKHQYSPYVVILSKASWKVRLDDGTEQLVDRNDFSFQDQAGQRIRFDYAWITIHGTPGEDGLLQGYFELIGLPYSCCGVLAAAMTFNKFTCNQYLKGFGVKVADSLLLRKGQSISTDDLVARLGLPCFIKSNVGGSSFGVSKVTSPDEVQPAIDRAFAEGPEVVAEAFLKGTELTCGCYKTRQETRVLPVTEVVPMNDFFDYDAKYNGQVQEITPARISKALTERVQQITSLIYDILGCKGIIRVDFIVTDDGINLLEVNTTPGMTATSFIPQQVAAAGLTMTEVMTTVIEDSFEA
;
A
#
# COMPACT_ATOMS: atom_id res chain seq x y z
N MET A 1 -23.89 -0.83 22.25
CA MET A 1 -23.31 0.49 21.90
C MET A 1 -22.55 0.29 20.60
N LYS A 2 -22.59 1.22 19.64
CA LYS A 2 -21.79 1.10 18.41
C LYS A 2 -20.31 1.21 18.76
N ARG A 3 -19.44 0.44 18.08
CA ARG A 3 -17.99 0.61 18.21
C ARG A 3 -17.56 1.92 17.54
N THR A 4 -16.64 2.62 18.16
CA THR A 4 -16.10 3.90 17.70
C THR A 4 -14.87 3.66 16.85
N ILE A 5 -14.92 4.02 15.56
CA ILE A 5 -13.89 3.67 14.58
C ILE A 5 -13.15 4.93 14.13
N ALA A 6 -11.83 4.98 14.28
CA ALA A 6 -11.01 6.03 13.71
C ALA A 6 -10.60 5.67 12.28
N ILE A 7 -10.98 6.47 11.28
CA ILE A 7 -10.43 6.41 9.92
C ILE A 7 -9.24 7.36 9.87
N VAL A 8 -8.03 6.80 9.99
CA VAL A 8 -6.78 7.52 10.17
C VAL A 8 -6.14 7.83 8.82
N CYS A 9 -6.00 9.11 8.50
CA CYS A 9 -5.49 9.61 7.22
C CYS A 9 -4.58 10.85 7.40
N GLY A 10 -4.18 11.49 6.32
CA GLY A 10 -3.12 12.50 6.30
C GLY A 10 -1.76 11.86 6.00
N GLY A 11 -0.77 12.10 6.84
CA GLY A 11 0.61 11.66 6.66
C GLY A 11 1.57 12.82 6.41
N ASN A 12 2.85 12.50 6.28
CA ASN A 12 3.92 13.48 6.03
C ASN A 12 4.62 13.29 4.68
N SER A 13 4.07 12.43 3.83
CA SER A 13 4.57 12.12 2.50
C SER A 13 3.91 12.97 1.42
N SER A 14 4.44 12.90 0.21
CA SER A 14 3.80 13.40 -1.02
C SER A 14 2.43 12.75 -1.29
N GLU A 15 2.09 11.67 -0.59
CA GLU A 15 0.89 10.86 -0.81
C GLU A 15 -0.30 11.31 0.06
N MET A 16 -0.17 12.40 0.83
CA MET A 16 -1.22 12.95 1.70
C MET A 16 -2.55 13.16 0.94
N GLY A 17 -2.52 13.62 -0.30
CA GLY A 17 -3.73 13.80 -1.10
C GLY A 17 -4.47 12.49 -1.42
N VAL A 18 -3.73 11.41 -1.65
CA VAL A 18 -4.26 10.05 -1.89
C VAL A 18 -4.87 9.50 -0.61
N SER A 19 -4.21 9.74 0.53
CA SER A 19 -4.65 9.34 1.87
C SER A 19 -5.99 9.97 2.26
N LEU A 20 -6.15 11.29 2.03
CA LEU A 20 -7.41 11.99 2.29
C LEU A 20 -8.57 11.49 1.40
N ARG A 21 -8.31 11.20 0.11
CA ARG A 21 -9.33 10.63 -0.78
C ARG A 21 -9.72 9.21 -0.38
N SER A 22 -8.74 8.40 0.03
CA SER A 22 -8.99 7.04 0.52
C SER A 22 -9.85 7.06 1.80
N ALA A 23 -9.62 8.01 2.70
CA ALA A 23 -10.45 8.22 3.88
C ALA A 23 -11.91 8.56 3.54
N GLN A 24 -12.14 9.38 2.51
CA GLN A 24 -13.49 9.67 2.04
C GLN A 24 -14.18 8.42 1.49
N GLY A 25 -13.47 7.59 0.72
CA GLY A 25 -13.98 6.31 0.24
C GLY A 25 -14.40 5.38 1.40
N LEU A 26 -13.50 5.18 2.36
CA LEU A 26 -13.76 4.37 3.56
C LEU A 26 -14.94 4.90 4.39
N TYR A 27 -15.02 6.22 4.58
CA TYR A 27 -16.14 6.84 5.29
C TYR A 27 -17.47 6.62 4.55
N GLY A 28 -17.45 6.53 3.23
CA GLY A 28 -18.59 6.16 2.40
C GLY A 28 -19.01 4.69 2.55
N PHE A 29 -18.03 3.78 2.64
CA PHE A 29 -18.27 2.34 2.69
C PHE A 29 -18.62 1.79 4.08
N ILE A 30 -18.15 2.43 5.15
CA ILE A 30 -18.33 1.90 6.51
C ILE A 30 -19.81 1.85 6.92
N ASP A 31 -20.22 0.75 7.56
CA ASP A 31 -21.58 0.56 8.06
C ASP A 31 -21.87 1.46 9.27
N LYS A 32 -22.52 2.59 9.02
CA LYS A 32 -22.90 3.57 10.06
C LYS A 32 -24.02 3.08 10.97
N HIS A 33 -24.68 1.95 10.69
CA HIS A 33 -25.62 1.32 11.62
C HIS A 33 -24.89 0.54 12.71
N GLN A 34 -23.74 -0.07 12.39
CA GLN A 34 -22.94 -0.84 13.33
C GLN A 34 -21.85 -0.01 14.03
N TYR A 35 -21.30 0.97 13.32
CA TYR A 35 -20.13 1.74 13.76
C TYR A 35 -20.41 3.24 13.90
N SER A 36 -19.63 3.91 14.75
CA SER A 36 -19.52 5.35 14.85
C SER A 36 -18.17 5.80 14.26
N PRO A 37 -18.09 6.10 12.94
CA PRO A 37 -16.84 6.47 12.29
C PRO A 37 -16.46 7.93 12.54
N TYR A 38 -15.17 8.17 12.77
CA TYR A 38 -14.56 9.49 12.85
C TYR A 38 -13.37 9.57 11.92
N VAL A 39 -13.24 10.68 11.18
CA VAL A 39 -12.04 10.91 10.35
C VAL A 39 -10.97 11.57 11.22
N VAL A 40 -9.82 10.91 11.34
CA VAL A 40 -8.66 11.39 12.12
C VAL A 40 -7.54 11.74 11.15
N ILE A 41 -7.15 13.01 11.11
CA ILE A 41 -6.11 13.55 10.24
C ILE A 41 -4.83 13.72 11.05
N LEU A 42 -3.79 12.98 10.67
CA LEU A 42 -2.47 13.06 11.28
C LEU A 42 -1.50 13.82 10.39
N SER A 43 -0.72 14.70 11.02
CA SER A 43 0.49 15.28 10.45
C SER A 43 1.54 15.41 11.55
N LYS A 44 2.78 15.75 11.17
CA LYS A 44 3.85 16.06 12.12
C LYS A 44 3.46 17.19 13.07
N ALA A 45 2.69 18.17 12.57
CA ALA A 45 2.27 19.34 13.34
C ALA A 45 1.11 19.06 14.29
N SER A 46 0.09 18.29 13.86
CA SER A 46 -1.14 18.12 14.65
C SER A 46 -1.83 16.80 14.38
N TRP A 47 -2.47 16.24 15.40
CA TRP A 47 -3.32 15.06 15.30
C TRP A 47 -4.73 15.52 15.64
N LYS A 48 -5.66 15.42 14.70
CA LYS A 48 -6.98 16.01 14.83
C LYS A 48 -8.07 15.05 14.39
N VAL A 49 -9.19 15.08 15.08
CA VAL A 49 -10.42 14.40 14.67
C VAL A 49 -11.39 15.43 14.09
N ARG A 50 -12.07 15.08 13.00
CA ARG A 50 -13.18 15.86 12.44
C ARG A 50 -14.50 15.39 13.04
N LEU A 51 -15.25 16.34 13.59
CA LEU A 51 -16.59 16.11 14.15
C LEU A 51 -17.67 16.32 13.09
N ASP A 52 -18.90 15.88 13.39
CA ASP A 52 -20.03 15.92 12.45
C ASP A 52 -20.46 17.36 12.06
N ASP A 53 -20.19 18.33 12.93
CA ASP A 53 -20.43 19.76 12.67
C ASP A 53 -19.32 20.41 11.81
N GLY A 54 -18.31 19.62 11.39
CA GLY A 54 -17.17 20.06 10.61
C GLY A 54 -16.04 20.68 11.43
N THR A 55 -16.19 20.82 12.75
CA THR A 55 -15.11 21.31 13.62
C THR A 55 -14.03 20.23 13.82
N GLU A 56 -12.85 20.66 14.25
CA GLU A 56 -11.73 19.78 14.54
C GLU A 56 -11.35 19.84 16.01
N GLN A 57 -11.10 18.68 16.62
CA GLN A 57 -10.58 18.57 17.98
C GLN A 57 -9.21 17.89 17.99
N LEU A 58 -8.38 18.23 18.96
CA LEU A 58 -7.08 17.59 19.13
C LEU A 58 -7.25 16.16 19.67
N VAL A 59 -6.45 15.24 19.13
CA VAL A 59 -6.31 13.89 19.65
C VAL A 59 -5.23 13.88 20.73
N ASP A 60 -5.57 13.35 21.90
CA ASP A 60 -4.61 13.06 22.97
C ASP A 60 -3.71 11.90 22.53
N ARG A 61 -2.42 12.18 22.36
CA ARG A 61 -1.45 11.18 21.90
C ARG A 61 -1.11 10.14 22.94
N ASN A 62 -1.50 10.30 24.21
CA ASN A 62 -1.21 9.29 25.24
C ASN A 62 -2.06 8.03 25.07
N ASP A 63 -3.28 8.17 24.55
CA ASP A 63 -4.21 7.05 24.42
C ASP A 63 -5.16 7.15 23.21
N PHE A 64 -4.80 8.00 22.25
CA PHE A 64 -5.50 8.24 21.00
C PHE A 64 -6.97 8.66 21.16
N SER A 65 -7.35 9.27 22.28
CA SER A 65 -8.72 9.74 22.54
C SER A 65 -8.92 11.22 22.17
N PHE A 66 -10.16 11.70 22.20
CA PHE A 66 -10.48 13.13 22.03
C PHE A 66 -11.63 13.54 22.96
N GLN A 67 -11.88 14.85 23.09
CA GLN A 67 -13.04 15.39 23.78
C GLN A 67 -14.12 15.77 22.78
N ASP A 68 -15.35 15.31 22.98
CA ASP A 68 -16.50 15.78 22.22
C ASP A 68 -16.93 17.21 22.63
N GLN A 69 -17.99 17.73 22.00
CA GLN A 69 -18.50 19.07 22.28
C GLN A 69 -19.00 19.26 23.72
N ALA A 70 -19.38 18.17 24.40
CA ALA A 70 -19.81 18.19 25.80
C ALA A 70 -18.62 18.05 26.78
N GLY A 71 -17.39 17.94 26.27
CA GLY A 71 -16.19 17.70 27.07
C GLY A 71 -16.03 16.24 27.52
N GLN A 72 -16.84 15.32 26.99
CA GLN A 72 -16.73 13.90 27.28
C GLN A 72 -15.53 13.31 26.52
N ARG A 73 -14.71 12.52 27.22
CA ARG A 73 -13.61 11.78 26.60
C ARG A 73 -14.14 10.59 25.80
N ILE A 74 -13.90 10.58 24.50
CA ILE A 74 -14.25 9.51 23.57
C ILE A 74 -12.98 8.73 23.20
N ARG A 75 -13.02 7.41 23.38
CA ARG A 75 -11.95 6.48 22.97
C ARG A 75 -12.37 5.76 21.70
N PHE A 76 -11.41 5.48 20.83
CA PHE A 76 -11.62 4.60 19.69
C PHE A 76 -11.49 3.14 20.12
N ASP A 77 -12.35 2.29 19.59
CA ASP A 77 -12.28 0.85 19.74
C ASP A 77 -11.39 0.21 18.66
N TYR A 78 -11.22 0.90 17.53
CA TYR A 78 -10.47 0.43 16.37
C TYR A 78 -9.94 1.59 15.53
N ALA A 79 -8.76 1.41 14.90
CA ALA A 79 -8.20 2.35 13.93
C ALA A 79 -8.07 1.74 12.53
N TRP A 80 -8.85 2.23 11.58
CA TRP A 80 -8.63 1.96 10.16
C TRP A 80 -7.55 2.89 9.60
N ILE A 81 -6.38 2.35 9.28
CA ILE A 81 -5.26 3.15 8.75
C ILE A 81 -5.36 3.23 7.23
N THR A 82 -5.35 4.45 6.71
CA THR A 82 -5.31 4.73 5.26
C THR A 82 -4.28 5.80 4.88
N ILE A 83 -3.31 6.04 5.76
CA ILE A 83 -2.15 6.87 5.44
C ILE A 83 -1.24 6.09 4.49
N HIS A 84 -1.05 6.62 3.29
CA HIS A 84 -0.05 6.13 2.32
C HIS A 84 1.32 6.74 2.64
N GLY A 85 2.36 5.92 2.59
CA GLY A 85 3.70 6.27 3.03
C GLY A 85 3.81 6.45 4.55
N THR A 86 4.75 7.29 4.97
CA THR A 86 5.03 7.53 6.39
C THR A 86 3.95 8.41 7.07
N PRO A 87 3.43 8.03 8.26
CA PRO A 87 3.79 6.87 9.09
C PRO A 87 2.84 5.65 8.96
N GLY A 88 2.04 5.57 7.90
CA GLY A 88 1.00 4.55 7.77
C GLY A 88 1.47 3.20 7.23
N GLU A 89 2.56 3.17 6.45
CA GLU A 89 3.05 1.96 5.80
C GLU A 89 4.41 1.48 6.33
N ASP A 90 5.10 2.28 7.14
CA ASP A 90 6.48 2.02 7.57
C ASP A 90 6.61 1.37 8.97
N GLY A 91 5.49 1.02 9.59
CA GLY A 91 5.44 0.38 10.91
C GLY A 91 5.45 1.36 12.09
N LEU A 92 5.64 2.67 11.86
CA LEU A 92 5.73 3.65 12.96
C LEU A 92 4.38 3.83 13.66
N LEU A 93 3.30 4.03 12.89
CA LEU A 93 1.96 4.22 13.47
C LEU A 93 1.43 2.91 14.07
N GLN A 94 1.75 1.78 13.45
CA GLN A 94 1.45 0.45 13.99
C GLN A 94 2.11 0.28 15.35
N GLY A 95 3.40 0.62 15.48
CA GLY A 95 4.11 0.53 16.76
C GLY A 95 3.49 1.40 17.84
N TYR A 96 3.02 2.60 17.48
CA TYR A 96 2.25 3.45 18.39
C TYR A 96 0.96 2.77 18.87
N PHE A 97 0.17 2.20 17.96
CA PHE A 97 -1.08 1.51 18.31
C PHE A 97 -0.88 0.22 19.10
N GLU A 98 0.19 -0.53 18.84
CA GLU A 98 0.58 -1.70 19.65
C GLU A 98 0.88 -1.29 21.10
N LEU A 99 1.61 -0.19 21.31
CA LEU A 99 2.00 0.27 22.65
C LEU A 99 0.80 0.72 23.50
N ILE A 100 -0.22 1.30 22.88
CA ILE A 100 -1.44 1.73 23.58
C ILE A 100 -2.57 0.69 23.56
N GLY A 101 -2.35 -0.45 22.89
CA GLY A 101 -3.33 -1.54 22.80
C GLY A 101 -4.57 -1.21 21.95
N LEU A 102 -4.45 -0.35 20.94
CA LEU A 102 -5.55 -0.02 20.02
C LEU A 102 -5.48 -0.94 18.79
N PRO A 103 -6.49 -1.80 18.52
CA PRO A 103 -6.51 -2.63 17.31
C PRO A 103 -6.61 -1.79 16.03
N TYR A 104 -6.03 -2.28 14.93
CA TYR A 104 -5.97 -1.56 13.66
C TYR A 104 -6.06 -2.45 12.40
N SER A 105 -6.31 -1.85 11.24
CA SER A 105 -6.78 -2.52 10.02
C SER A 105 -5.75 -3.09 9.06
N CYS A 106 -4.46 -3.01 9.37
CA CYS A 106 -3.41 -3.40 8.45
C CYS A 106 -2.34 -4.26 9.13
N CYS A 107 -1.27 -4.54 8.39
CA CYS A 107 -0.17 -5.38 8.81
C CYS A 107 0.53 -4.84 10.06
N GLY A 108 1.09 -5.75 10.88
CA GLY A 108 1.87 -5.38 12.05
C GLY A 108 3.21 -4.71 11.71
N VAL A 109 3.91 -4.22 12.74
CA VAL A 109 5.15 -3.42 12.62
C VAL A 109 6.17 -4.03 11.66
N LEU A 110 6.50 -5.32 11.82
CA LEU A 110 7.52 -5.98 11.01
C LEU A 110 7.10 -6.06 9.53
N ALA A 111 5.88 -6.51 9.27
CA ALA A 111 5.37 -6.65 7.92
C ALA A 111 5.31 -5.28 7.22
N ALA A 112 4.76 -4.25 7.88
CA ALA A 112 4.70 -2.89 7.36
C ALA A 112 6.11 -2.35 7.01
N ALA A 113 7.04 -2.37 7.98
CA ALA A 113 8.40 -1.89 7.76
C ALA A 113 9.13 -2.66 6.64
N MET A 114 8.92 -3.97 6.55
CA MET A 114 9.52 -4.81 5.52
C MET A 114 8.95 -4.49 4.14
N THR A 115 7.64 -4.45 3.98
CA THR A 115 6.98 -4.19 2.69
C THR A 115 7.21 -2.77 2.19
N PHE A 116 7.39 -1.81 3.10
CA PHE A 116 7.71 -0.43 2.73
C PHE A 116 9.12 -0.26 2.16
N ASN A 117 10.06 -1.16 2.50
CA ASN A 117 11.40 -1.19 1.94
C ASN A 117 11.46 -2.20 0.77
N LYS A 118 11.35 -1.70 -0.46
CA LYS A 118 11.21 -2.55 -1.67
C LYS A 118 12.33 -3.56 -1.81
N PHE A 119 13.59 -3.12 -1.68
CA PHE A 119 14.74 -4.00 -1.78
C PHE A 119 14.70 -5.09 -0.70
N THR A 120 14.44 -4.73 0.56
CA THR A 120 14.40 -5.69 1.66
C THR A 120 13.27 -6.71 1.49
N CYS A 121 12.06 -6.25 1.14
CA CYS A 121 10.92 -7.11 0.85
C CYS A 121 11.24 -8.09 -0.28
N ASN A 122 11.77 -7.59 -1.39
CA ASN A 122 12.10 -8.39 -2.56
C ASN A 122 13.20 -9.42 -2.26
N GLN A 123 14.26 -9.04 -1.55
CA GLN A 123 15.33 -9.98 -1.16
C GLN A 123 14.83 -11.05 -0.18
N TYR A 124 13.97 -10.67 0.78
CA TYR A 124 13.37 -11.63 1.72
C TYR A 124 12.51 -12.66 0.98
N LEU A 125 11.58 -12.20 0.14
CA LEU A 125 10.69 -13.07 -0.63
C LEU A 125 11.43 -13.91 -1.68
N LYS A 126 12.53 -13.40 -2.26
CA LYS A 126 13.43 -14.18 -3.12
C LYS A 126 13.98 -15.43 -2.42
N GLY A 127 14.26 -15.32 -1.12
CA GLY A 127 14.67 -16.46 -0.29
C GLY A 127 13.63 -17.59 -0.17
N PHE A 128 12.35 -17.27 -0.41
CA PHE A 128 11.25 -18.24 -0.44
C PHE A 128 10.85 -18.66 -1.86
N GLY A 129 11.65 -18.30 -2.88
CA GLY A 129 11.40 -18.66 -4.27
C GLY A 129 10.43 -17.75 -5.02
N VAL A 130 10.06 -16.59 -4.46
CA VAL A 130 9.33 -15.56 -5.19
C VAL A 130 10.30 -14.91 -6.19
N LYS A 131 9.94 -14.88 -7.47
CA LYS A 131 10.76 -14.22 -8.49
C LYS A 131 10.64 -12.70 -8.36
N VAL A 132 11.76 -12.01 -8.49
CA VAL A 132 11.88 -10.54 -8.43
C VAL A 132 12.88 -10.10 -9.49
N ALA A 133 12.81 -8.85 -9.92
CA ALA A 133 13.83 -8.28 -10.80
C ALA A 133 15.22 -8.32 -10.14
N ASP A 134 16.26 -8.53 -10.95
CA ASP A 134 17.62 -8.29 -10.48
C ASP A 134 17.77 -6.82 -10.13
N SER A 135 18.43 -6.56 -9.00
CA SER A 135 18.43 -5.23 -8.40
C SER A 135 19.73 -4.90 -7.66
N LEU A 136 19.98 -3.60 -7.53
CA LEU A 136 21.08 -3.00 -6.79
C LEU A 136 20.53 -2.00 -5.79
N LEU A 137 21.09 -1.97 -4.59
CA LEU A 137 20.78 -1.00 -3.54
C LEU A 137 21.93 0.00 -3.40
N LEU A 138 21.61 1.28 -3.45
CA LEU A 138 22.53 2.38 -3.19
C LEU A 138 22.06 3.14 -1.96
N ARG A 139 22.94 3.31 -0.97
CA ARG A 139 22.68 4.17 0.18
C ARG A 139 23.32 5.53 0.00
N LYS A 140 22.79 6.55 0.67
CA LYS A 140 23.39 7.89 0.66
C LYS A 140 24.89 7.83 1.00
N GLY A 141 25.71 8.43 0.14
CA GLY A 141 27.18 8.42 0.27
C GLY A 141 27.87 7.24 -0.43
N GLN A 142 27.12 6.25 -0.92
CA GLN A 142 27.64 5.27 -1.86
C GLN A 142 27.45 5.79 -3.29
N SER A 143 28.36 5.41 -4.18
CA SER A 143 28.27 5.65 -5.60
C SER A 143 28.50 4.35 -6.36
N ILE A 144 28.01 4.31 -7.60
CA ILE A 144 28.27 3.25 -8.56
C ILE A 144 28.61 3.92 -9.89
N SER A 145 29.53 3.33 -10.65
CA SER A 145 29.76 3.82 -12.02
C SER A 145 28.58 3.46 -12.91
N THR A 146 28.27 4.31 -13.88
CA THR A 146 27.23 4.02 -14.90
C THR A 146 27.52 2.69 -15.60
N ASP A 147 28.78 2.44 -15.95
CA ASP A 147 29.20 1.22 -16.65
C ASP A 147 28.93 -0.03 -15.81
N ASP A 148 29.25 -0.02 -14.51
CA ASP A 148 28.98 -1.17 -13.62
C ASP A 148 27.48 -1.42 -13.44
N LEU A 149 26.67 -0.36 -13.34
CA LEU A 149 25.22 -0.48 -13.23
C LEU A 149 24.62 -1.09 -14.50
N VAL A 150 25.00 -0.57 -15.66
CA VAL A 150 24.51 -1.04 -16.96
C VAL A 150 25.00 -2.46 -17.26
N ALA A 151 26.26 -2.79 -16.92
CA ALA A 151 26.78 -4.14 -17.09
C ALA A 151 26.01 -5.18 -16.26
N ARG A 152 25.46 -4.78 -15.10
CA ARG A 152 24.75 -5.68 -14.19
C ARG A 152 23.26 -5.78 -14.43
N LEU A 153 22.59 -4.67 -14.75
CA LEU A 153 21.13 -4.61 -14.89
C LEU A 153 20.66 -4.53 -16.34
N GLY A 154 21.56 -4.17 -17.26
CA GLY A 154 21.21 -3.85 -18.64
C GLY A 154 20.44 -2.54 -18.78
N LEU A 155 20.03 -2.26 -20.01
CA LEU A 155 19.11 -1.17 -20.35
C LEU A 155 17.95 -1.73 -21.19
N PRO A 156 16.71 -1.22 -21.01
CA PRO A 156 16.36 -0.23 -19.99
C PRO A 156 16.41 -0.81 -18.56
N CYS A 157 16.48 0.07 -17.57
CA CYS A 157 16.35 -0.27 -16.15
C CYS A 157 15.49 0.78 -15.43
N PHE A 158 14.98 0.45 -14.25
CA PHE A 158 14.24 1.39 -13.41
C PHE A 158 15.09 1.82 -12.23
N ILE A 159 15.14 3.12 -11.95
CA ILE A 159 15.79 3.69 -10.77
C ILE A 159 14.73 4.42 -9.96
N LYS A 160 14.60 4.07 -8.67
CA LYS A 160 13.55 4.60 -7.79
C LYS A 160 14.01 4.68 -6.34
N SER A 161 13.30 5.49 -5.55
CA SER A 161 13.48 5.46 -4.08
C SER A 161 13.08 4.09 -3.55
N ASN A 162 13.87 3.58 -2.60
CA ASN A 162 13.60 2.29 -1.95
C ASN A 162 12.36 2.32 -1.04
N VAL A 163 11.99 3.52 -0.58
CA VAL A 163 10.83 3.80 0.29
C VAL A 163 9.82 4.72 -0.42
N GLY A 164 8.59 4.75 0.07
CA GLY A 164 7.50 5.57 -0.48
C GLY A 164 6.74 4.89 -1.62
N GLY A 165 5.54 5.38 -1.94
CA GLY A 165 4.68 4.83 -2.97
C GLY A 165 4.43 5.80 -4.14
N SER A 166 3.35 5.52 -4.88
CA SER A 166 2.76 6.43 -5.89
C SER A 166 3.68 6.85 -7.05
N SER A 167 4.73 6.09 -7.33
CA SER A 167 5.67 6.34 -8.45
C SER A 167 6.43 7.68 -8.39
N PHE A 168 6.49 8.33 -7.22
CA PHE A 168 7.34 9.51 -7.03
C PHE A 168 8.82 9.10 -7.06
N GLY A 169 9.64 9.85 -7.80
CA GLY A 169 11.07 9.58 -7.94
C GLY A 169 11.41 8.30 -8.71
N VAL A 170 10.48 7.70 -9.45
CA VAL A 170 10.75 6.56 -10.35
C VAL A 170 11.16 7.09 -11.72
N SER A 171 12.20 6.50 -12.31
CA SER A 171 12.68 6.82 -13.65
C SER A 171 12.96 5.53 -14.43
N LYS A 172 12.44 5.43 -15.65
CA LYS A 172 12.85 4.43 -16.62
C LYS A 172 14.04 4.98 -17.38
N VAL A 173 15.20 4.36 -17.18
CA VAL A 173 16.47 4.75 -17.80
C VAL A 173 16.70 3.88 -19.02
N THR A 174 16.87 4.52 -20.17
CA THR A 174 17.03 3.87 -21.48
C THR A 174 18.41 4.08 -22.08
N SER A 175 19.17 5.06 -21.57
CA SER A 175 20.55 5.34 -21.98
C SER A 175 21.48 5.57 -20.77
N PRO A 176 22.80 5.35 -20.93
CA PRO A 176 23.77 5.50 -19.83
C PRO A 176 23.82 6.91 -19.20
N ASP A 177 23.60 7.97 -20.00
CA ASP A 177 23.62 9.36 -19.55
C ASP A 177 22.44 9.74 -18.63
N GLU A 178 21.36 8.96 -18.66
CA GLU A 178 20.19 9.15 -17.79
C GLU A 178 20.38 8.54 -16.38
N VAL A 179 21.39 7.70 -16.17
CA VAL A 179 21.59 6.94 -14.92
C VAL A 179 21.82 7.86 -13.72
N GLN A 180 22.81 8.76 -13.80
CA GLN A 180 23.14 9.63 -12.66
C GLN A 180 22.00 10.62 -12.33
N PRO A 181 21.38 11.31 -13.31
CA PRO A 181 20.20 12.13 -13.05
C PRO A 181 19.05 11.38 -12.37
N ALA A 182 18.80 10.13 -12.76
CA ALA A 182 17.77 9.31 -12.16
C ALA A 182 18.09 8.89 -10.71
N ILE A 183 19.35 8.58 -10.42
CA ILE A 183 19.82 8.32 -9.05
C ILE A 183 19.63 9.55 -8.17
N ASP A 184 20.02 10.74 -8.64
CA ASP A 184 19.89 11.99 -7.89
C ASP A 184 18.43 12.32 -7.60
N ARG A 185 17.55 12.10 -8.59
CA ARG A 185 16.10 12.25 -8.43
C ARG A 185 15.53 11.29 -7.38
N ALA A 186 15.95 10.03 -7.40
CA ALA A 186 15.49 9.04 -6.43
C ALA A 186 15.97 9.37 -5.00
N PHE A 187 17.20 9.89 -4.83
CA PHE A 187 17.71 10.35 -3.54
C PHE A 187 17.01 11.60 -2.99
N ALA A 188 16.32 12.37 -3.84
CA ALA A 188 15.50 13.49 -3.37
C ALA A 188 14.26 13.02 -2.61
N GLU A 189 13.78 11.80 -2.86
CA GLU A 189 12.59 11.21 -2.23
C GLU A 189 12.93 10.32 -1.02
N GLY A 190 14.13 9.74 -0.97
CA GLY A 190 14.50 8.79 0.09
C GLY A 190 16.00 8.61 0.31
N PRO A 191 16.40 8.04 1.47
CA PRO A 191 17.82 7.85 1.82
C PRO A 191 18.50 6.70 1.09
N GLU A 192 17.72 5.84 0.44
CA GLU A 192 18.16 4.66 -0.30
C GLU A 192 17.49 4.63 -1.67
N VAL A 193 18.26 4.24 -2.69
CA VAL A 193 17.82 4.09 -4.07
C VAL A 193 17.95 2.63 -4.46
N VAL A 194 16.94 2.12 -5.15
CA VAL A 194 16.97 0.80 -5.77
C VAL A 194 16.97 0.97 -7.29
N ALA A 195 17.91 0.30 -7.95
CA ALA A 195 17.94 0.14 -9.40
C ALA A 195 17.55 -1.30 -9.75
N GLU A 196 16.64 -1.50 -10.69
CA GLU A 196 16.06 -2.79 -11.05
C GLU A 196 16.13 -3.00 -12.57
N ALA A 197 16.45 -4.23 -12.99
CA ALA A 197 16.39 -4.61 -14.40
C ALA A 197 14.95 -4.47 -14.93
N PHE A 198 14.80 -4.06 -16.19
CA PHE A 198 13.49 -3.91 -16.80
C PHE A 198 12.79 -5.26 -17.03
N LEU A 199 11.58 -5.40 -16.50
CA LEU A 199 10.71 -6.54 -16.75
C LEU A 199 9.71 -6.19 -17.85
N LYS A 200 9.87 -6.78 -19.03
CA LYS A 200 8.93 -6.61 -20.15
C LYS A 200 7.80 -7.63 -20.04
N GLY A 201 6.59 -7.19 -19.74
CA GLY A 201 5.49 -8.11 -19.52
C GLY A 201 4.14 -7.45 -19.24
N THR A 202 3.17 -8.27 -18.85
CA THR A 202 1.83 -7.83 -18.43
C THR A 202 1.85 -7.48 -16.94
N GLU A 203 1.48 -6.25 -16.59
CA GLU A 203 1.34 -5.84 -15.19
C GLU A 203 0.00 -6.33 -14.64
N LEU A 204 0.06 -7.00 -13.49
CA LEU A 204 -1.07 -7.58 -12.80
C LEU A 204 -1.06 -7.16 -11.34
N THR A 205 -2.23 -6.93 -10.76
CA THR A 205 -2.38 -6.69 -9.33
C THR A 205 -3.44 -7.59 -8.73
N CYS A 206 -3.23 -8.05 -7.50
CA CYS A 206 -4.11 -8.98 -6.82
C CYS A 206 -4.20 -8.65 -5.33
N GLY A 207 -5.42 -8.35 -4.87
CA GLY A 207 -5.73 -8.12 -3.47
C GLY A 207 -5.98 -9.42 -2.71
N CYS A 208 -5.68 -9.40 -1.41
CA CYS A 208 -5.97 -10.52 -0.53
C CYS A 208 -6.24 -10.02 0.90
N TYR A 209 -7.15 -10.69 1.59
CA TYR A 209 -7.32 -10.56 3.03
C TYR A 209 -7.62 -11.92 3.65
N LYS A 210 -7.19 -12.11 4.90
CA LYS A 210 -7.48 -13.30 5.70
C LYS A 210 -7.97 -12.85 7.06
N THR A 211 -9.00 -13.52 7.54
CA THR A 211 -9.51 -13.45 8.90
C THR A 211 -9.53 -14.86 9.49
N ARG A 212 -9.89 -14.97 10.77
CA ARG A 212 -10.11 -16.29 11.39
C ARG A 212 -11.20 -17.11 10.70
N GLN A 213 -12.18 -16.45 10.09
CA GLN A 213 -13.34 -17.09 9.47
C GLN A 213 -13.12 -17.41 7.99
N GLU A 214 -12.35 -16.59 7.28
CA GLU A 214 -12.19 -16.74 5.84
C GLU A 214 -10.85 -16.28 5.29
N THR A 215 -10.45 -16.93 4.19
CA THR A 215 -9.38 -16.45 3.31
C THR A 215 -10.00 -16.03 1.99
N ARG A 216 -9.75 -14.80 1.57
CA ARG A 216 -10.23 -14.27 0.30
C ARG A 216 -9.06 -13.73 -0.50
N VAL A 217 -8.82 -14.36 -1.65
CA VAL A 217 -7.93 -13.84 -2.68
C VAL A 217 -8.81 -13.28 -3.78
N LEU A 218 -8.69 -11.98 -4.03
CA LEU A 218 -9.61 -11.26 -4.91
C LEU A 218 -9.31 -11.53 -6.39
N PRO A 219 -10.26 -11.28 -7.31
CA PRO A 219 -10.02 -11.29 -8.74
C PRO A 219 -8.79 -10.47 -9.12
N VAL A 220 -7.99 -10.98 -10.05
CA VAL A 220 -6.79 -10.28 -10.53
C VAL A 220 -7.22 -9.11 -11.44
N THR A 221 -6.54 -7.99 -11.33
CA THR A 221 -6.69 -6.84 -12.26
C THR A 221 -5.48 -6.77 -13.18
N GLU A 222 -5.73 -6.58 -14.48
CA GLU A 222 -4.71 -6.25 -15.46
C GLU A 222 -4.54 -4.73 -15.53
N VAL A 223 -3.30 -4.26 -15.49
CA VAL A 223 -2.95 -2.84 -15.58
C VAL A 223 -2.32 -2.60 -16.95
N VAL A 224 -3.01 -1.87 -17.82
CA VAL A 224 -2.56 -1.57 -19.18
C VAL A 224 -2.22 -0.08 -19.27
N PRO A 225 -0.94 0.30 -19.17
CA PRO A 225 -0.55 1.69 -19.31
C PRO A 225 -0.79 2.16 -20.75
N MET A 226 -1.28 3.39 -20.93
CA MET A 226 -1.38 4.01 -22.27
C MET A 226 -0.03 4.57 -22.76
N ASN A 227 0.94 4.71 -21.84
CA ASN A 227 2.31 5.16 -22.10
C ASN A 227 3.33 4.04 -21.81
N ASP A 228 4.62 4.33 -21.96
CA ASP A 228 5.74 3.37 -21.86
C ASP A 228 5.90 2.65 -20.49
N PHE A 229 5.25 3.12 -19.41
CA PHE A 229 5.13 2.46 -18.10
C PHE A 229 4.10 3.15 -17.18
N PHE A 230 3.81 2.53 -16.02
CA PHE A 230 2.83 3.01 -15.02
C PHE A 230 3.43 4.06 -14.06
N ASP A 231 3.50 5.32 -14.50
CA ASP A 231 3.97 6.46 -13.71
C ASP A 231 2.83 7.16 -12.92
N TYR A 232 3.16 8.24 -12.19
CA TYR A 232 2.19 9.00 -11.40
C TYR A 232 1.06 9.59 -12.27
N ASP A 233 1.39 10.10 -13.46
CA ASP A 233 0.40 10.67 -14.37
C ASP A 233 -0.53 9.58 -14.93
N ALA A 234 -0.01 8.38 -15.20
CA ALA A 234 -0.82 7.21 -15.54
C ALA A 234 -1.79 6.80 -14.43
N LYS A 235 -1.34 6.82 -13.16
CA LYS A 235 -2.13 6.45 -11.98
C LYS A 235 -3.27 7.42 -11.66
N TYR A 236 -3.11 8.72 -11.92
CA TYR A 236 -4.05 9.73 -11.41
C TYR A 236 -4.71 10.61 -12.48
N ASN A 237 -4.22 10.61 -13.72
CA ASN A 237 -4.81 11.36 -14.83
C ASN A 237 -5.53 10.48 -15.86
N GLY A 238 -5.84 9.22 -15.51
CA GLY A 238 -6.68 8.35 -16.34
C GLY A 238 -6.00 7.81 -17.60
N GLN A 239 -4.66 7.71 -17.61
CA GLN A 239 -3.88 7.17 -18.73
C GLN A 239 -3.52 5.69 -18.54
N VAL A 240 -4.38 4.96 -17.83
CA VAL A 240 -4.28 3.52 -17.61
C VAL A 240 -5.65 2.89 -17.82
N GLN A 241 -5.67 1.74 -18.45
CA GLN A 241 -6.85 0.88 -18.45
C GLN A 241 -6.67 -0.19 -17.37
N GLU A 242 -7.56 -0.19 -16.38
CA GLU A 242 -7.61 -1.18 -15.31
C GLU A 242 -8.73 -2.16 -15.62
N ILE A 243 -8.39 -3.44 -15.80
CA ILE A 243 -9.35 -4.45 -16.28
C ILE A 243 -9.49 -5.53 -15.23
N THR A 244 -10.68 -5.56 -14.60
CA THR A 244 -11.01 -6.48 -13.52
C THR A 244 -12.31 -7.24 -13.87
N PRO A 245 -12.30 -8.57 -13.99
CA PRO A 245 -11.13 -9.47 -13.93
C PRO A 245 -10.16 -9.31 -15.12
N ALA A 246 -8.89 -9.59 -14.88
CA ALA A 246 -7.80 -9.55 -15.87
C ALA A 246 -8.05 -10.47 -17.07
N ARG A 247 -7.65 -10.06 -18.28
CA ARG A 247 -7.83 -10.84 -19.52
C ARG A 247 -6.71 -11.87 -19.71
N ILE A 248 -6.55 -12.74 -18.73
CA ILE A 248 -5.52 -13.77 -18.69
C ILE A 248 -6.16 -15.16 -18.61
N SER A 249 -5.36 -16.20 -18.88
CA SER A 249 -5.84 -17.58 -18.75
C SER A 249 -6.20 -17.89 -17.29
N LYS A 250 -7.20 -18.76 -17.09
CA LYS A 250 -7.60 -19.24 -15.76
C LYS A 250 -6.42 -19.81 -14.96
N ALA A 251 -5.53 -20.56 -15.62
CA ALA A 251 -4.34 -21.11 -14.99
C ALA A 251 -3.39 -20.01 -14.48
N LEU A 252 -3.22 -18.93 -15.25
CA LEU A 252 -2.40 -17.80 -14.81
C LEU A 252 -3.07 -17.02 -13.67
N THR A 253 -4.39 -16.82 -13.72
CA THR A 253 -5.16 -16.23 -12.61
C THR A 253 -4.96 -17.01 -11.32
N GLU A 254 -5.16 -18.33 -11.35
CA GLU A 254 -4.99 -19.20 -10.18
C GLU A 254 -3.55 -19.14 -9.65
N ARG A 255 -2.55 -19.09 -10.54
CA ARG A 255 -1.15 -19.02 -10.14
C ARG A 255 -0.82 -17.68 -9.46
N VAL A 256 -1.29 -16.56 -9.99
CA VAL A 256 -1.12 -15.24 -9.36
C VAL A 256 -1.78 -15.22 -7.99
N GLN A 257 -3.02 -15.70 -7.89
CA GLN A 257 -3.74 -15.76 -6.61
C GLN A 257 -3.03 -16.65 -5.57
N GLN A 258 -2.49 -17.81 -6.00
CA GLN A 258 -1.68 -18.67 -5.14
C GLN A 258 -0.44 -17.95 -4.60
N ILE A 259 0.28 -17.22 -5.46
CA ILE A 259 1.48 -16.46 -5.06
C ILE A 259 1.09 -15.31 -4.13
N THR A 260 0.01 -14.57 -4.41
CA THR A 260 -0.50 -13.52 -3.52
C THR A 260 -0.81 -14.07 -2.13
N SER A 261 -1.53 -15.19 -2.04
CA SER A 261 -1.84 -15.84 -0.76
C SER A 261 -0.59 -16.32 -0.04
N LEU A 262 0.39 -16.87 -0.78
CA LEU A 262 1.66 -17.33 -0.22
C LEU A 262 2.47 -16.16 0.35
N ILE A 263 2.56 -15.04 -0.37
CA ILE A 263 3.23 -13.81 0.08
C ILE A 263 2.57 -13.26 1.34
N TYR A 264 1.23 -13.26 1.39
CA TYR A 264 0.47 -12.88 2.58
C TYR A 264 0.94 -13.67 3.82
N ASP A 265 1.08 -14.99 3.66
CA ASP A 265 1.47 -15.88 4.75
C ASP A 265 2.95 -15.73 5.14
N ILE A 266 3.86 -15.66 4.16
CA ILE A 266 5.31 -15.53 4.38
C ILE A 266 5.65 -14.25 5.16
N LEU A 267 4.96 -13.14 4.83
CA LEU A 267 5.19 -11.85 5.47
C LEU A 267 4.42 -11.70 6.80
N GLY A 268 3.51 -12.62 7.13
CA GLY A 268 2.63 -12.49 8.28
C GLY A 268 1.71 -11.27 8.14
N CYS A 269 1.19 -11.04 6.94
CA CYS A 269 0.31 -9.92 6.66
C CYS A 269 -0.99 -10.02 7.48
N LYS A 270 -1.61 -8.86 7.71
CA LYS A 270 -2.94 -8.70 8.32
C LYS A 270 -3.73 -7.65 7.58
N GLY A 271 -5.06 -7.73 7.70
CA GLY A 271 -5.97 -6.85 6.98
C GLY A 271 -5.93 -7.12 5.48
N ILE A 272 -6.14 -6.07 4.70
CA ILE A 272 -6.18 -6.13 3.23
C ILE A 272 -4.83 -5.70 2.67
N ILE A 273 -4.21 -6.55 1.86
CA ILE A 273 -3.01 -6.21 1.10
C ILE A 273 -3.31 -6.22 -0.40
N ARG A 274 -2.43 -5.57 -1.16
CA ARG A 274 -2.37 -5.66 -2.62
C ARG A 274 -0.96 -6.04 -3.04
N VAL A 275 -0.84 -7.07 -3.86
CA VAL A 275 0.45 -7.50 -4.42
C VAL A 275 0.47 -7.21 -5.92
N ASP A 276 1.53 -6.56 -6.36
CA ASP A 276 1.72 -6.12 -7.75
C ASP A 276 2.80 -6.96 -8.42
N PHE A 277 2.57 -7.36 -9.67
CA PHE A 277 3.40 -8.28 -10.43
C PHE A 277 3.63 -7.82 -11.87
N ILE A 278 4.71 -8.28 -12.49
CA ILE A 278 4.86 -8.31 -13.95
C ILE A 278 5.05 -9.76 -14.40
N VAL A 279 4.20 -10.20 -15.32
CA VAL A 279 4.30 -11.50 -15.97
C VAL A 279 5.13 -11.38 -17.24
N THR A 280 6.29 -12.00 -17.22
CA THR A 280 7.25 -12.08 -18.34
C THR A 280 7.27 -13.49 -18.92
N ASP A 281 8.04 -13.71 -19.99
CA ASP A 281 8.28 -15.05 -20.54
C ASP A 281 8.91 -16.01 -19.51
N ASP A 282 9.66 -15.47 -18.54
CA ASP A 282 10.26 -16.24 -17.45
C ASP A 282 9.29 -16.52 -16.29
N GLY A 283 8.08 -15.96 -16.32
CA GLY A 283 7.03 -16.18 -15.33
C GLY A 283 6.61 -14.93 -14.56
N ILE A 284 5.98 -15.14 -13.41
CA ILE A 284 5.39 -14.09 -12.55
C ILE A 284 6.48 -13.52 -11.63
N ASN A 285 6.81 -12.25 -11.81
CA ASN A 285 7.78 -11.52 -10.99
C ASN A 285 7.03 -10.53 -10.08
N LEU A 286 7.39 -10.50 -8.81
CA LEU A 286 6.90 -9.51 -7.86
C LEU A 286 7.51 -8.14 -8.16
N LEU A 287 6.67 -7.10 -8.12
CA LEU A 287 7.07 -5.70 -8.09
C LEU A 287 7.14 -5.18 -6.66
N GLU A 288 6.01 -5.22 -5.96
CA GLU A 288 5.87 -4.70 -4.60
C GLU A 288 4.65 -5.29 -3.88
N VAL A 289 4.65 -5.16 -2.56
CA VAL A 289 3.54 -5.53 -1.67
C VAL A 289 3.08 -4.26 -0.96
N ASN A 290 1.80 -3.97 -1.03
CA ASN A 290 1.19 -2.76 -0.45
C ASN A 290 0.27 -3.17 0.70
N THR A 291 0.55 -2.68 1.91
CA THR A 291 -0.17 -3.06 3.13
C THR A 291 -1.27 -2.09 3.54
N THR A 292 -1.31 -0.89 2.95
CA THR A 292 -2.47 0.01 3.04
C THR A 292 -2.90 0.45 1.63
N PRO A 293 -3.50 -0.45 0.84
CA PRO A 293 -3.86 -0.13 -0.55
C PRO A 293 -4.91 0.99 -0.62
N GLY A 294 -4.97 1.69 -1.76
CA GLY A 294 -5.95 2.74 -2.01
C GLY A 294 -7.40 2.24 -1.87
N MET A 295 -8.27 3.08 -1.29
CA MET A 295 -9.65 2.72 -0.93
C MET A 295 -10.70 3.67 -1.54
N THR A 296 -10.37 4.36 -2.65
CA THR A 296 -11.39 5.09 -3.41
C THR A 296 -12.23 4.11 -4.25
N ALA A 297 -13.43 4.48 -4.68
CA ALA A 297 -14.26 3.62 -5.54
C ALA A 297 -13.57 3.18 -6.85
N THR A 298 -12.62 3.99 -7.35
CA THR A 298 -11.81 3.69 -8.53
C THR A 298 -10.50 2.97 -8.18
N SER A 299 -10.20 2.67 -6.92
CA SER A 299 -8.98 1.94 -6.56
C SER A 299 -9.12 0.43 -6.86
N PHE A 300 -7.98 -0.25 -7.03
CA PHE A 300 -7.95 -1.69 -7.33
C PHE A 300 -8.75 -2.54 -6.36
N ILE A 301 -8.59 -2.36 -5.03
CA ILE A 301 -9.27 -3.20 -4.05
C ILE A 301 -10.80 -3.12 -4.18
N PRO A 302 -11.44 -1.93 -4.18
CA PRO A 302 -12.88 -1.84 -4.42
C PRO A 302 -13.36 -2.44 -5.75
N GLN A 303 -12.61 -2.28 -6.84
CA GLN A 303 -12.94 -2.90 -8.12
C GLN A 303 -12.89 -4.44 -8.05
N GLN A 304 -11.85 -5.00 -7.42
CA GLN A 304 -11.69 -6.43 -7.25
C GLN A 304 -12.76 -7.03 -6.33
N VAL A 305 -13.12 -6.33 -5.25
CA VAL A 305 -14.23 -6.69 -4.35
C VAL A 305 -15.55 -6.73 -5.11
N ALA A 306 -15.85 -5.71 -5.92
CA ALA A 306 -17.05 -5.68 -6.76
C ALA A 306 -17.07 -6.82 -7.79
N ALA A 307 -15.93 -7.10 -8.44
CA ALA A 307 -15.80 -8.21 -9.38
C ALA A 307 -15.94 -9.59 -8.71
N ALA A 308 -15.71 -9.68 -7.40
CA ALA A 308 -15.96 -10.88 -6.60
C ALA A 308 -17.43 -11.03 -6.18
N GLY A 309 -18.31 -10.08 -6.55
CA GLY A 309 -19.71 -10.07 -6.13
C GLY A 309 -19.91 -9.64 -4.67
N LEU A 310 -18.94 -8.93 -4.09
CA LEU A 310 -18.96 -8.43 -2.72
C LEU A 310 -19.09 -6.91 -2.70
N THR A 311 -19.44 -6.37 -1.54
CA THR A 311 -19.41 -4.94 -1.27
C THR A 311 -18.22 -4.58 -0.37
N MET A 312 -17.71 -3.35 -0.52
CA MET A 312 -16.69 -2.85 0.40
C MET A 312 -17.19 -2.79 1.85
N THR A 313 -18.48 -2.53 2.07
CA THR A 313 -19.09 -2.55 3.40
C THR A 313 -18.94 -3.92 4.08
N GLU A 314 -19.24 -5.01 3.35
CA GLU A 314 -19.08 -6.37 3.86
C GLU A 314 -17.61 -6.67 4.19
N VAL A 315 -16.69 -6.38 3.26
CA VAL A 315 -15.26 -6.63 3.46
C VAL A 315 -14.70 -5.84 4.64
N MET A 316 -15.04 -4.55 4.76
CA MET A 316 -14.60 -3.73 5.88
C MET A 316 -15.13 -4.25 7.22
N THR A 317 -16.41 -4.65 7.25
CA THR A 317 -17.03 -5.22 8.45
C THR A 317 -16.29 -6.50 8.88
N THR A 318 -16.03 -7.41 7.93
CA THR A 318 -15.27 -8.64 8.19
C THR A 318 -13.87 -8.36 8.76
N VAL A 319 -13.15 -7.39 8.21
CA VAL A 319 -11.80 -7.02 8.68
C VAL A 319 -11.82 -6.37 10.06
N ILE A 320 -12.81 -5.52 10.35
CA ILE A 320 -12.97 -4.89 11.67
C ILE A 320 -13.29 -5.94 12.73
N GLU A 321 -14.30 -6.79 12.47
CA GLU A 321 -14.78 -7.76 13.45
C GLU A 321 -13.75 -8.85 13.75
N ASP A 322 -12.85 -9.20 12.81
CA ASP A 322 -11.74 -10.12 13.08
C ASP A 322 -10.87 -9.65 14.27
N SER A 323 -10.78 -8.35 14.56
CA SER A 323 -10.01 -7.87 15.72
C SER A 323 -10.74 -8.03 17.07
N PHE A 324 -12.02 -8.37 17.06
CA PHE A 324 -12.85 -8.50 18.26
C PHE A 324 -13.35 -9.92 18.51
N GLU A 325 -13.26 -10.79 17.52
CA GLU A 325 -13.58 -12.21 17.67
C GLU A 325 -12.46 -12.92 18.46
N ALA A 326 -12.87 -13.59 19.55
CA ALA A 326 -11.99 -14.28 20.49
C ALA A 326 -11.37 -15.56 19.90
#